data_AF-A0A9P9DI33-F1
#
_entry.id   AF-A0A9P9DI33-F1
#
_cell.length_a   1.000
_cell.length_b   1.000
_cell.length_c   1.000
_cell.angle_alpha   90.00
_cell.angle_beta   90.00
_cell.angle_gamma   90.00
#
_symmetry.space_group_name_H-M   'P 1'
#
loop_
_entity.id
_entity.type
_entity.pdbx_description
1 polymer ?
#
loop_
_entity_poly.entity_id
_entity_poly.type
_entity_poly.pdbx_seq_one_letter_code
_entity_poly.pdbx_strand_id
1 'polypeptide(L)'
;MTGVLSSEVQHDGQLLEDKFKKQGILLLEPKNRIPAIIDAEVLEEAIGASPDISLESILESSKEEPPELKLPSDYRIECLQGLRRVEAGKRILPPGGWWWTVDLYINGTDPNLRTALSEEYSDSVNFSDGEIYLKIQEYRHDTNRQLGTVYAERCLWARLSKEKRKNLNRILKHKAFSTAFNALRVFPGLWAGFRIDHKFLDMKCDEEILHYLEKHILSFWTDIVGGKRELMRHVNLVTVEGLQLRAPGSSSDNLLALEEPFRQEKLFPGIKDQTER
;
A
#
# COMPACT_ATOMS: atom_id res chain seq x y z
N MET A 1 39.17 -2.03 -9.18
CA MET A 1 38.81 -0.93 -8.28
C MET A 1 37.47 -1.31 -7.65
N THR A 2 37.55 -1.86 -6.45
CA THR A 2 36.45 -2.44 -5.67
C THR A 2 35.59 -1.33 -5.08
N GLY A 3 34.42 -1.11 -5.67
CA GLY A 3 33.41 -0.17 -5.17
C GLY A 3 32.64 -0.80 -4.01
N VAL A 4 32.72 -0.15 -2.87
CA VAL A 4 32.04 -0.47 -1.62
C VAL A 4 30.52 -0.45 -1.87
N LEU A 5 29.89 -1.64 -1.86
CA LEU A 5 28.44 -1.78 -1.80
C LEU A 5 27.98 -1.31 -0.42
N SER A 6 27.17 -0.25 -0.41
CA SER A 6 26.63 0.39 0.79
C SER A 6 25.92 -0.63 1.69
N SER A 7 26.19 -0.57 2.99
CA SER A 7 25.78 -1.53 4.03
C SER A 7 24.26 -1.79 4.13
N GLU A 8 23.42 -0.91 3.59
CA GLU A 8 21.96 -1.09 3.53
C GLU A 8 21.53 -2.09 2.46
N VAL A 9 22.30 -2.21 1.36
CA VAL A 9 21.98 -3.11 0.22
C VAL A 9 22.14 -4.59 0.58
N GLN A 10 23.03 -4.89 1.52
CA GLN A 10 23.39 -6.25 1.92
C GLN A 10 22.44 -6.81 3.00
N HIS A 11 21.81 -5.92 3.78
CA HIS A 11 20.92 -6.28 4.89
C HIS A 11 19.55 -6.79 4.42
N ASP A 12 19.04 -6.26 3.30
CA ASP A 12 17.75 -6.67 2.73
C ASP A 12 17.78 -8.08 2.10
N GLY A 13 18.89 -8.44 1.44
CA GLY A 13 19.03 -9.75 0.81
C GLY A 13 19.08 -10.90 1.83
N GLN A 14 19.74 -10.69 2.97
CA GLN A 14 19.80 -11.66 4.06
C GLN A 14 18.44 -11.85 4.75
N LEU A 15 17.66 -10.77 4.92
CA LEU A 15 16.30 -10.82 5.46
C LEU A 15 15.35 -11.68 4.61
N LEU A 16 15.45 -11.57 3.28
CA LEU A 16 14.67 -12.38 2.34
C LEU A 16 15.07 -13.86 2.37
N GLU A 17 16.37 -14.15 2.43
CA GLU A 17 16.86 -15.52 2.57
C GLU A 17 16.40 -16.16 3.88
N ASP A 18 16.47 -15.43 5.00
CA ASP A 18 16.02 -15.92 6.30
C ASP A 18 14.50 -16.14 6.32
N LYS A 19 13.74 -15.26 5.67
CA LYS A 19 12.28 -15.42 5.50
C LYS A 19 11.96 -16.66 4.69
N PHE A 20 12.65 -16.89 3.58
CA PHE A 20 12.47 -18.07 2.72
C PHE A 20 12.90 -19.38 3.39
N LYS A 21 13.98 -19.37 4.18
CA LYS A 21 14.39 -20.53 4.98
C LYS A 21 13.36 -20.88 6.06
N LYS A 22 12.73 -19.88 6.69
CA LYS A 22 11.75 -20.07 7.78
C LYS A 22 10.35 -20.44 7.28
N GLN A 23 9.90 -19.84 6.17
CA GLN A 23 8.51 -19.94 5.71
C GLN A 23 8.34 -20.80 4.44
N GLY A 24 9.44 -21.18 3.79
CA GLY A 24 9.42 -21.75 2.44
C GLY A 24 9.18 -20.68 1.36
N ILE A 25 9.47 -21.04 0.10
CA ILE A 25 9.23 -20.17 -1.05
C ILE A 25 7.92 -20.58 -1.69
N LEU A 26 6.86 -19.83 -1.38
CA LEU A 26 5.54 -20.04 -1.99
C LEU A 26 5.45 -19.21 -3.28
N LEU A 27 5.91 -19.75 -4.41
CA LEU A 27 6.03 -19.04 -5.69
C LEU A 27 4.69 -18.58 -6.29
N LEU A 28 3.58 -19.17 -5.85
CA LEU A 28 2.21 -18.85 -6.29
C LEU A 28 1.58 -17.73 -5.47
N GLU A 29 2.08 -17.48 -4.27
CA GLU A 29 1.57 -16.46 -3.36
C GLU A 29 1.74 -15.07 -3.99
N PRO A 30 0.68 -14.24 -4.05
CA PRO A 30 0.75 -12.90 -4.63
C PRO A 30 1.90 -12.04 -4.09
N LYS A 31 2.22 -12.17 -2.80
CA LYS A 31 3.34 -11.46 -2.14
C LYS A 31 4.72 -11.81 -2.70
N ASN A 32 4.86 -12.97 -3.33
CA ASN A 32 6.13 -13.44 -3.88
C ASN A 32 6.24 -13.22 -5.38
N ARG A 33 5.15 -12.94 -6.11
CA ARG A 33 5.14 -12.73 -7.57
C ARG A 33 5.97 -11.52 -8.00
N ILE A 34 6.40 -11.52 -9.25
CA ILE A 34 7.26 -10.46 -9.81
C ILE A 34 6.45 -9.61 -10.79
N PRO A 35 6.40 -8.29 -10.63
CA PRO A 35 5.74 -7.42 -11.59
C PRO A 35 6.62 -7.16 -12.80
N ALA A 36 5.99 -7.13 -13.97
CA ALA A 36 6.70 -7.11 -15.24
C ALA A 36 5.92 -6.37 -16.32
N ILE A 37 6.62 -5.61 -17.17
CA ILE A 37 6.01 -4.82 -18.22
C ILE A 37 6.15 -5.53 -19.58
N ILE A 38 5.06 -5.58 -20.32
CA ILE A 38 4.98 -6.16 -21.67
C ILE A 38 4.26 -5.20 -22.62
N ASP A 39 4.70 -5.10 -23.86
CA ASP A 39 3.99 -4.34 -24.88
C ASP A 39 2.73 -5.10 -25.33
N ALA A 40 1.66 -4.35 -25.63
CA ALA A 40 0.36 -4.94 -25.99
C ALA A 40 0.46 -5.89 -27.19
N GLU A 41 1.21 -5.47 -28.21
CA GLU A 41 1.44 -6.22 -29.46
C GLU A 41 2.10 -7.59 -29.18
N VAL A 42 3.08 -7.60 -28.27
CA VAL A 42 3.82 -8.82 -27.90
C VAL A 42 2.95 -9.75 -27.05
N LEU A 43 2.10 -9.19 -26.19
CA LEU A 43 1.15 -9.98 -25.41
C LEU A 43 0.12 -10.65 -26.32
N GLU A 44 -0.40 -9.93 -27.31
CA GLU A 44 -1.34 -10.49 -28.30
C GLU A 44 -0.69 -11.59 -29.14
N GLU A 45 0.56 -11.39 -29.59
CA GLU A 45 1.32 -12.42 -30.29
C GLU A 45 1.52 -13.68 -29.43
N ALA A 46 1.90 -13.51 -28.17
CA ALA A 46 2.11 -14.61 -27.23
C ALA A 46 0.81 -15.38 -26.93
N ILE A 47 -0.32 -14.68 -26.81
CA ILE A 47 -1.64 -15.30 -26.65
C ILE A 47 -2.02 -16.06 -27.94
N GLY A 48 -1.83 -15.47 -29.11
CA GLY A 48 -2.13 -16.10 -30.40
C GLY A 48 -1.30 -17.36 -30.68
N ALA A 49 -0.07 -17.42 -30.15
CA ALA A 49 0.80 -18.59 -30.24
C ALA A 49 0.45 -19.69 -29.22
N SER A 50 -0.37 -19.39 -28.21
CA SER A 50 -0.76 -20.31 -27.14
C SER A 50 -2.21 -20.77 -27.30
N PRO A 51 -2.46 -22.01 -27.77
CA PRO A 51 -3.81 -22.48 -28.10
C PRO A 51 -4.77 -22.61 -26.91
N ASP A 52 -4.26 -22.72 -25.69
CA ASP A 52 -5.06 -22.94 -24.46
C ASP A 52 -5.23 -21.66 -23.60
N ILE A 53 -4.76 -20.51 -24.07
CA ILE A 53 -4.71 -19.28 -23.27
C ILE A 53 -5.53 -18.19 -23.95
N SER A 54 -6.50 -17.64 -23.23
CA SER A 54 -7.24 -16.43 -23.63
C SER A 54 -6.88 -15.26 -22.73
N LEU A 55 -7.08 -14.03 -23.22
CA LEU A 55 -6.91 -12.82 -22.41
C LEU A 55 -7.80 -12.85 -21.16
N GLU A 56 -9.02 -13.37 -21.31
CA GLU A 56 -9.98 -13.57 -20.22
C GLU A 56 -9.45 -14.59 -19.20
N SER A 57 -8.87 -15.70 -19.64
CA SER A 57 -8.24 -16.69 -18.76
C SER A 57 -7.05 -16.11 -17.98
N ILE A 58 -6.23 -15.25 -18.60
CA ILE A 58 -5.12 -14.56 -17.91
C ILE A 58 -5.67 -13.61 -16.84
N LEU A 59 -6.71 -12.83 -17.16
CA LEU A 59 -7.30 -11.82 -16.27
C LEU A 59 -8.17 -12.42 -15.16
N GLU A 60 -8.82 -13.55 -15.41
CA GLU A 60 -9.76 -14.23 -14.53
C GLU A 60 -9.16 -15.41 -13.77
N SER A 61 -7.92 -15.83 -14.11
CA SER A 61 -7.22 -16.91 -13.42
C SER A 61 -7.33 -16.75 -11.91
N SER A 62 -7.97 -17.72 -11.26
CA SER A 62 -7.97 -17.79 -9.81
C SER A 62 -6.50 -17.86 -9.39
N LYS A 63 -6.14 -17.10 -8.36
CA LYS A 63 -4.74 -16.90 -7.91
C LYS A 63 -4.00 -18.19 -7.50
N GLU A 64 -4.63 -19.36 -7.64
CA GLU A 64 -4.14 -20.67 -7.23
C GLU A 64 -3.26 -21.31 -8.31
N GLU A 65 -3.58 -21.19 -9.60
CA GLU A 65 -2.75 -21.73 -10.70
C GLU A 65 -2.69 -20.73 -11.89
N PRO A 66 -1.63 -19.91 -11.98
CA PRO A 66 -1.45 -18.99 -13.10
C PRO A 66 -1.10 -19.75 -14.40
N PRO A 67 -1.64 -19.34 -15.56
CA PRO A 67 -1.36 -20.00 -16.84
C PRO A 67 0.09 -19.78 -17.30
N GLU A 68 0.66 -20.76 -18.01
CA GLU A 68 2.02 -20.67 -18.56
C GLU A 68 2.01 -20.01 -19.95
N LEU A 69 2.26 -18.70 -19.99
CA LEU A 69 2.38 -17.97 -21.24
C LEU A 69 3.78 -18.11 -21.85
N LYS A 70 3.85 -18.60 -23.09
CA LYS A 70 5.12 -18.70 -23.84
C LYS A 70 5.34 -17.44 -24.65
N LEU A 71 6.42 -16.73 -24.33
CA LEU A 71 6.82 -15.53 -25.04
C LEU A 71 7.65 -15.89 -26.28
N PRO A 72 7.73 -14.98 -27.27
CA PRO A 72 8.64 -15.15 -28.40
C PRO A 72 10.08 -15.39 -27.92
N SER A 73 10.81 -16.28 -28.59
CA SER A 73 12.11 -16.78 -28.11
C SER A 73 13.18 -15.69 -27.94
N ASP A 74 13.05 -14.58 -28.68
CA ASP A 74 13.96 -13.45 -28.64
C ASP A 74 13.49 -12.31 -27.71
N TYR A 75 12.29 -12.42 -27.14
CA TYR A 75 11.70 -11.38 -26.31
C TYR A 75 12.08 -11.56 -24.84
N ARG A 76 12.57 -10.49 -24.22
CA ARG A 76 12.84 -10.43 -22.78
C ARG A 76 11.88 -9.44 -22.15
N ILE A 77 11.18 -9.89 -21.11
CA ILE A 77 10.33 -9.00 -20.34
C ILE A 77 11.15 -8.16 -19.37
N GLU A 78 10.83 -6.87 -19.30
CA GLU A 78 11.30 -5.96 -18.26
C GLU A 78 10.58 -6.25 -16.93
N CYS A 79 11.27 -6.89 -15.99
CA CYS A 79 10.79 -7.03 -14.62
C CYS A 79 11.08 -5.73 -13.86
N LEU A 80 10.05 -5.09 -13.29
CA LEU A 80 10.21 -3.85 -12.53
C LEU A 80 11.04 -4.05 -11.26
N GLN A 81 10.88 -5.23 -10.62
CA GLN A 81 11.58 -5.61 -9.38
C GLN A 81 11.76 -7.13 -9.30
N GLY A 82 12.18 -7.63 -8.13
CA GLY A 82 12.27 -9.07 -7.86
C GLY A 82 13.62 -9.71 -8.14
N LEU A 83 14.62 -8.95 -8.62
CA LEU A 83 15.98 -9.47 -8.86
C LEU A 83 16.56 -10.15 -7.61
N ARG A 84 16.54 -9.45 -6.46
CA ARG A 84 17.01 -10.01 -5.18
C ARG A 84 16.23 -11.25 -4.76
N ARG A 85 14.93 -11.30 -5.08
CA ARG A 85 14.05 -12.42 -4.76
C ARG A 85 14.39 -13.65 -5.58
N VAL A 86 14.63 -13.47 -6.88
CA VAL A 86 15.12 -14.52 -7.78
C VAL A 86 16.50 -14.99 -7.37
N GLU A 87 17.41 -14.08 -7.01
CA GLU A 87 18.75 -14.42 -6.53
C GLU A 87 18.73 -15.21 -5.21
N ALA A 88 17.95 -14.76 -4.22
CA ALA A 88 17.74 -15.48 -2.97
C ALA A 88 17.07 -16.83 -3.21
N GLY A 89 16.08 -16.88 -4.11
CA GLY A 89 15.40 -18.11 -4.52
C GLY A 89 16.36 -19.10 -5.17
N LYS A 90 17.24 -18.68 -6.09
CA LYS A 90 18.25 -19.53 -6.73
C LYS A 90 19.22 -20.18 -5.72
N ARG A 91 19.48 -19.52 -4.58
CA ARG A 91 20.34 -20.06 -3.51
C ARG A 91 19.65 -21.13 -2.68
N ILE A 92 18.32 -21.20 -2.71
CA ILE A 92 17.49 -22.07 -1.85
C ILE A 92 16.77 -23.17 -2.66
N LEU A 93 16.30 -22.85 -3.87
CA LEU A 93 15.51 -23.74 -4.72
C LEU A 93 16.42 -24.76 -5.42
N PRO A 94 15.98 -26.03 -5.51
CA PRO A 94 16.73 -27.08 -6.18
C PRO A 94 16.87 -26.79 -7.69
N PRO A 95 17.89 -27.35 -8.37
CA PRO A 95 17.99 -27.30 -9.82
C PRO A 95 16.73 -27.90 -10.46
N GLY A 96 15.97 -27.08 -11.20
CA GLY A 96 14.65 -27.44 -11.76
C GLY A 96 13.47 -26.70 -11.12
N GLY A 97 13.65 -26.09 -9.95
CA GLY A 97 12.67 -25.21 -9.29
C GLY A 97 12.78 -23.74 -9.67
N TRP A 98 13.58 -23.39 -10.69
CA TRP A 98 13.92 -22.00 -11.03
C TRP A 98 12.87 -21.34 -11.94
N TRP A 99 11.62 -21.40 -11.51
CA TRP A 99 10.53 -20.68 -12.13
C TRP A 99 9.99 -19.64 -11.14
N TRP A 100 9.37 -18.59 -11.66
CA TRP A 100 8.77 -17.55 -10.85
C TRP A 100 7.47 -17.09 -11.49
N THR A 101 6.42 -16.95 -10.69
CA THR A 101 5.17 -16.38 -11.19
C THR A 101 5.34 -14.89 -11.44
N VAL A 102 4.98 -14.45 -12.63
CA VAL A 102 5.09 -13.07 -13.07
C VAL A 102 3.69 -12.48 -13.25
N ASP A 103 3.47 -11.29 -12.72
CA ASP A 103 2.28 -10.48 -12.99
C ASP A 103 2.62 -9.53 -14.14
N LEU A 104 1.97 -9.72 -15.30
CA LEU A 104 2.22 -8.94 -16.52
C LEU A 104 1.35 -7.69 -16.59
N TYR A 105 1.98 -6.56 -16.95
CA TYR A 105 1.35 -5.26 -17.11
C TYR A 105 1.60 -4.75 -18.51
N ILE A 106 0.55 -4.38 -19.21
CA ILE A 106 0.68 -3.73 -20.51
C ILE A 106 1.37 -2.37 -20.30
N ASN A 107 2.37 -2.10 -21.12
CA ASN A 107 3.08 -0.82 -21.18
C ASN A 107 2.12 0.29 -21.65
N GLY A 108 1.30 0.80 -20.72
CA GLY A 108 0.46 1.96 -20.92
C GLY A 108 1.29 3.23 -20.73
N THR A 109 0.95 4.28 -21.49
CA THR A 109 1.63 5.59 -21.51
C THR A 109 1.63 6.34 -20.16
N ASP A 110 1.16 5.73 -19.07
CA ASP A 110 1.06 6.32 -17.74
C ASP A 110 2.32 6.03 -16.89
N PRO A 111 3.19 7.02 -16.66
CA PRO A 111 4.36 6.88 -15.81
C PRO A 111 4.00 6.55 -14.36
N ASN A 112 2.78 6.89 -13.91
CA ASN A 112 2.34 6.62 -12.54
C ASN A 112 2.11 5.13 -12.29
N LEU A 113 1.72 4.36 -13.31
CA LEU A 113 1.57 2.91 -13.19
C LEU A 113 2.91 2.25 -12.88
N ARG A 114 3.98 2.65 -13.57
CA ARG A 114 5.34 2.13 -13.32
C ARG A 114 5.81 2.44 -11.90
N THR A 115 5.61 3.69 -11.45
CA THR A 115 5.99 4.13 -10.10
C THR A 115 5.17 3.41 -9.03
N ALA A 116 3.84 3.32 -9.20
CA ALA A 116 2.95 2.62 -8.28
C ALA A 116 3.30 1.14 -8.16
N LEU A 117 3.58 0.45 -9.27
CA LEU A 117 3.99 -0.96 -9.29
C LEU A 117 5.38 -1.18 -8.67
N SER A 118 6.32 -0.25 -8.88
CA SER A 118 7.63 -0.30 -8.22
C SER A 118 7.50 -0.08 -6.70
N GLU A 119 6.73 0.90 -6.25
CA GLU A 119 6.46 1.11 -4.83
C GLU A 119 5.70 -0.07 -4.20
N GLU A 120 4.77 -0.68 -4.94
CA GLU A 120 3.90 -1.77 -4.46
C GLU A 120 4.67 -3.07 -4.21
N TYR A 121 5.70 -3.38 -5.00
CA TYR A 121 6.42 -4.66 -4.93
C TYR A 121 7.77 -4.60 -4.19
N SER A 122 8.13 -3.43 -3.65
CA SER A 122 9.30 -3.31 -2.78
C SER A 122 9.10 -4.20 -1.56
N ASP A 123 9.95 -5.23 -1.43
CA ASP A 123 9.93 -6.22 -0.34
C ASP A 123 10.02 -5.58 1.07
N SER A 124 10.36 -4.30 1.16
CA SER A 124 10.49 -3.52 2.38
C SER A 124 9.24 -2.77 2.83
N VAL A 125 8.19 -2.64 2.00
CA VAL A 125 7.00 -1.83 2.37
C VAL A 125 5.87 -2.73 2.87
N ASN A 126 5.87 -3.02 4.17
CA ASN A 126 4.68 -3.52 4.84
C ASN A 126 3.65 -2.37 4.91
N PHE A 127 2.71 -2.32 3.97
CA PHE A 127 1.59 -1.40 4.07
C PHE A 127 0.82 -1.65 5.38
N SER A 128 0.61 -0.58 6.13
CA SER A 128 -0.35 -0.53 7.22
C SER A 128 -1.78 -0.68 6.69
N ASP A 129 -2.69 -1.07 7.58
CA ASP A 129 -4.12 -1.18 7.26
C ASP A 129 -4.70 0.16 6.76
N GLY A 130 -4.19 1.29 7.28
CA GLY A 130 -4.58 2.63 6.83
C GLY A 130 -4.08 2.97 5.43
N GLU A 131 -2.82 2.66 5.12
CA GLU A 131 -2.29 2.88 3.77
C GLU A 131 -3.02 2.03 2.73
N ILE A 132 -3.34 0.77 3.06
CA ILE A 132 -4.16 -0.09 2.20
C ILE A 132 -5.55 0.55 1.97
N TYR A 133 -6.20 1.04 3.03
CA TYR A 133 -7.50 1.70 2.91
C TYR A 133 -7.42 2.94 2.01
N LEU A 134 -6.43 3.81 2.24
CA LEU A 134 -6.24 5.05 1.50
C LEU A 134 -6.02 4.80 0.01
N LYS A 135 -5.11 3.88 -0.35
CA LYS A 135 -4.83 3.53 -1.75
C LYS A 135 -6.04 2.88 -2.44
N ILE A 136 -6.78 2.00 -1.76
CA ILE A 136 -8.02 1.42 -2.31
C ILE A 136 -9.04 2.52 -2.61
N GLN A 137 -9.22 3.48 -1.70
CA GLN A 137 -10.14 4.60 -1.92
C GLN A 137 -9.67 5.53 -3.04
N GLU A 138 -8.37 5.79 -3.15
CA GLU A 138 -7.77 6.55 -4.25
C GLU A 138 -8.11 5.92 -5.62
N TYR A 139 -7.83 4.63 -5.80
CA TYR A 139 -8.13 3.91 -7.05
C TYR A 139 -9.63 3.81 -7.36
N ARG A 140 -10.49 3.78 -6.33
CA ARG A 140 -11.96 3.75 -6.53
C ARG A 140 -12.53 5.10 -6.95
N HIS A 141 -11.91 6.18 -6.51
CA HIS A 141 -12.37 7.54 -6.76
C HIS A 141 -11.64 8.24 -7.92
N ASP A 142 -10.65 7.59 -8.52
CA ASP A 142 -10.00 8.06 -9.75
C ASP A 142 -11.04 8.13 -10.90
N THR A 143 -11.19 9.33 -11.46
CA THR A 143 -12.10 9.59 -12.59
C THR A 143 -11.61 8.95 -13.89
N ASN A 144 -10.31 8.64 -13.97
CA ASN A 144 -9.67 7.96 -15.10
C ASN A 144 -9.37 6.51 -14.76
N ARG A 145 -10.29 5.83 -14.06
CA ARG A 145 -10.13 4.45 -13.62
C ARG A 145 -9.87 3.52 -14.81
N GLN A 146 -8.60 3.18 -15.00
CA GLN A 146 -8.10 2.31 -16.05
C GLN A 146 -7.94 0.87 -15.54
N LEU A 147 -7.76 -0.08 -16.45
CA LEU A 147 -7.54 -1.49 -16.09
C LEU A 147 -6.39 -1.68 -15.10
N GLY A 148 -5.31 -0.88 -15.22
CA GLY A 148 -4.18 -0.86 -14.29
C GLY A 148 -4.57 -0.51 -12.85
N THR A 149 -5.39 0.53 -12.65
CA THR A 149 -5.89 0.91 -11.31
C THR A 149 -6.82 -0.13 -10.70
N VAL A 150 -7.63 -0.81 -11.51
CA VAL A 150 -8.50 -1.92 -11.05
C VAL A 150 -7.66 -3.09 -10.56
N TYR A 151 -6.58 -3.40 -11.26
CA TYR A 151 -5.67 -4.46 -10.87
C TYR A 151 -4.89 -4.10 -9.59
N ALA A 152 -4.33 -2.89 -9.49
CA ALA A 152 -3.63 -2.43 -8.29
C ALA A 152 -4.54 -2.48 -7.05
N GLU A 153 -5.82 -2.12 -7.20
CA GLU A 153 -6.83 -2.32 -6.16
C GLU A 153 -6.93 -3.82 -5.77
N ARG A 154 -7.08 -4.72 -6.75
CA ARG A 154 -7.17 -6.18 -6.51
C ARG A 154 -5.93 -6.75 -5.80
N CYS A 155 -4.75 -6.20 -6.02
CA CYS A 155 -3.52 -6.61 -5.35
C CYS A 155 -3.48 -6.17 -3.88
N LEU A 156 -3.89 -4.95 -3.57
CA LEU A 156 -4.05 -4.48 -2.19
C LEU A 156 -5.05 -5.35 -1.41
N TRP A 157 -6.18 -5.71 -2.04
CA TRP A 157 -7.14 -6.65 -1.45
C TRP A 157 -6.55 -8.05 -1.19
N ALA A 158 -5.58 -8.49 -1.99
CA ALA A 158 -4.94 -9.79 -1.84
C ALA A 158 -4.08 -9.88 -0.57
N ARG A 159 -3.44 -8.76 -0.19
CA ARG A 159 -2.53 -8.66 0.97
C ARG A 159 -3.27 -8.79 2.30
N LEU A 160 -4.54 -8.42 2.33
CA LEU A 160 -5.36 -8.54 3.52
C LEU A 160 -5.66 -10.03 3.81
N SER A 161 -5.67 -10.38 5.10
CA SER A 161 -6.18 -11.68 5.55
C SER A 161 -7.65 -11.83 5.15
N LYS A 162 -8.14 -13.08 5.09
CA LYS A 162 -9.56 -13.37 4.76
C LYS A 162 -10.52 -12.57 5.66
N GLU A 163 -10.21 -12.46 6.95
CA GLU A 163 -10.98 -11.68 7.92
C GLU A 163 -10.93 -10.17 7.62
N LYS A 164 -9.73 -9.61 7.40
CA LYS A 164 -9.58 -8.19 7.05
C LYS A 164 -10.31 -7.83 5.76
N ARG A 165 -10.27 -8.70 4.73
CA ARG A 165 -11.05 -8.50 3.49
C ARG A 165 -12.55 -8.44 3.77
N LYS A 166 -13.07 -9.32 4.63
CA LYS A 166 -14.49 -9.32 5.01
C LYS A 166 -14.85 -8.03 5.75
N ASN A 167 -14.03 -7.62 6.71
CA ASN A 167 -14.25 -6.41 7.51
C ASN A 167 -14.18 -5.16 6.65
N LEU A 168 -13.14 -5.01 5.84
CA LEU A 168 -13.02 -3.86 4.93
C LEU A 168 -14.19 -3.80 3.94
N ASN A 169 -14.64 -4.94 3.40
CA ASN A 169 -15.84 -4.96 2.56
C ASN A 169 -17.10 -4.48 3.31
N ARG A 170 -17.25 -4.80 4.60
CA ARG A 170 -18.37 -4.28 5.42
C ARG A 170 -18.26 -2.77 5.60
N ILE A 171 -17.08 -2.26 5.96
CA ILE A 171 -16.83 -0.81 6.11
C ILE A 171 -17.20 -0.07 4.81
N LEU A 172 -16.69 -0.54 3.68
CA LEU A 172 -16.88 0.13 2.38
C LEU A 172 -18.33 0.04 1.87
N LYS A 173 -19.07 -1.02 2.19
CA LYS A 173 -20.49 -1.15 1.85
C LYS A 173 -21.39 -0.29 2.73
N HIS A 174 -20.97 -0.01 3.97
CA HIS A 174 -21.73 0.81 4.88
C HIS A 174 -21.53 2.30 4.56
N LYS A 175 -22.48 2.89 3.83
CA LYS A 175 -22.36 4.26 3.30
C LYS A 175 -21.94 5.29 4.35
N ALA A 176 -22.55 5.28 5.55
CA ALA A 176 -22.21 6.25 6.59
C ALA A 176 -20.74 6.13 7.05
N PHE A 177 -20.27 4.93 7.40
CA PHE A 177 -18.87 4.70 7.75
C PHE A 177 -17.92 5.05 6.60
N SER A 178 -18.24 4.64 5.38
CA SER A 178 -17.41 4.98 4.21
C SER A 178 -17.28 6.49 4.04
N THR A 179 -18.37 7.26 4.19
CA THR A 179 -18.35 8.72 4.15
C THR A 179 -17.53 9.32 5.30
N ALA A 180 -17.75 8.87 6.54
CA ALA A 180 -17.05 9.38 7.71
C ALA A 180 -15.53 9.13 7.62
N PHE A 181 -15.12 7.91 7.25
CA PHE A 181 -13.72 7.60 7.02
C PHE A 181 -13.13 8.38 5.84
N ASN A 182 -13.89 8.55 4.75
CA ASN A 182 -13.44 9.35 3.62
C ASN A 182 -13.19 10.82 3.98
N ALA A 183 -13.99 11.40 4.89
CA ALA A 183 -13.76 12.75 5.39
C ALA A 183 -12.43 12.90 6.14
N LEU A 184 -11.97 11.84 6.83
CA LEU A 184 -10.69 11.83 7.56
C LEU A 184 -9.45 11.62 6.67
N ARG A 185 -9.62 11.33 5.37
CA ARG A 185 -8.50 11.11 4.43
C ARG A 185 -7.60 12.33 4.26
N VAL A 186 -8.11 13.52 4.57
CA VAL A 186 -7.35 14.78 4.49
C VAL A 186 -6.21 14.88 5.51
N PHE A 187 -6.22 14.02 6.55
CA PHE A 187 -5.19 13.98 7.59
C PHE A 187 -4.40 12.66 7.50
N PRO A 188 -3.28 12.62 6.75
CA PRO A 188 -2.55 11.38 6.51
C PRO A 188 -2.02 10.75 7.81
N GLY A 189 -1.64 11.56 8.80
CA GLY A 189 -1.11 11.09 10.08
C GLY A 189 -2.07 10.21 10.89
N LEU A 190 -3.39 10.37 10.72
CA LEU A 190 -4.37 9.57 11.47
C LEU A 190 -4.41 8.11 11.04
N TRP A 191 -3.99 7.82 9.80
CA TRP A 191 -4.15 6.51 9.20
C TRP A 191 -3.10 5.48 9.63
N ALA A 192 -1.97 5.92 10.19
CA ALA A 192 -0.95 5.00 10.72
C ALA A 192 -1.49 4.11 11.85
N GLY A 193 -2.40 4.64 12.67
CA GLY A 193 -3.05 3.90 13.76
C GLY A 193 -4.30 3.13 13.34
N PHE A 194 -4.78 3.32 12.10
CA PHE A 194 -6.00 2.68 11.62
C PHE A 194 -5.79 1.17 11.49
N ARG A 195 -6.79 0.40 11.94
CA ARG A 195 -6.81 -1.06 11.84
C ARG A 195 -8.12 -1.51 11.22
N ILE A 196 -8.04 -2.41 10.25
CA ILE A 196 -9.21 -3.04 9.64
C ILE A 196 -9.69 -4.15 10.58
N ASP A 197 -10.44 -3.75 11.61
CA ASP A 197 -10.97 -4.65 12.64
C ASP A 197 -12.51 -4.75 12.57
N HIS A 198 -13.05 -5.88 13.05
CA HIS A 198 -14.48 -6.18 13.13
C HIS A 198 -15.14 -5.56 14.36
N LYS A 199 -14.38 -5.31 15.42
CA LYS A 199 -14.92 -5.02 16.76
C LYS A 199 -15.93 -3.87 16.76
N PHE A 200 -15.59 -2.75 16.13
CA PHE A 200 -16.48 -1.59 16.12
C PHE A 200 -17.74 -1.81 15.26
N LEU A 201 -17.65 -2.63 14.20
CA LEU A 201 -18.82 -2.98 13.37
C LEU A 201 -19.77 -3.97 14.05
N ASP A 202 -19.30 -4.71 15.06
CA ASP A 202 -20.10 -5.72 15.76
C ASP A 202 -20.73 -5.18 17.05
N MET A 203 -20.30 -4.01 17.52
CA MET A 203 -20.87 -3.33 18.68
C MET A 203 -22.29 -2.79 18.42
N LYS A 204 -22.70 -2.63 17.15
CA LYS A 204 -24.00 -2.06 16.74
C LYS A 204 -24.30 -0.69 17.38
N CYS A 205 -23.26 0.10 17.62
CA CYS A 205 -23.33 1.46 18.12
C CYS A 205 -22.92 2.42 17.00
N ASP A 206 -23.53 2.27 15.83
CA ASP A 206 -23.09 2.94 14.61
C ASP A 206 -23.18 4.46 14.77
N GLU A 207 -24.23 4.96 15.42
CA GLU A 207 -24.45 6.39 15.70
C GLU A 207 -23.32 6.99 16.53
N GLU A 208 -22.91 6.33 17.61
CA GLU A 208 -21.86 6.80 18.51
C GLU A 208 -20.48 6.78 17.83
N ILE A 209 -20.20 5.74 17.04
CA ILE A 209 -18.94 5.63 16.30
C ILE A 209 -18.88 6.70 15.21
N LEU A 210 -19.97 6.90 14.47
CA LEU A 210 -20.07 7.95 13.45
C LEU A 210 -19.95 9.33 14.06
N HIS A 211 -20.62 9.58 15.19
CA HIS A 211 -20.49 10.83 15.94
C HIS A 211 -19.03 11.06 16.37
N TYR A 212 -18.35 10.02 16.86
CA TYR A 212 -16.94 10.11 17.22
C TYR A 212 -16.03 10.44 16.03
N LEU A 213 -16.22 9.79 14.88
CA LEU A 213 -15.43 10.04 13.68
C LEU A 213 -15.67 11.46 13.13
N GLU A 214 -16.94 11.87 13.00
CA GLU A 214 -17.33 13.10 12.30
C GLU A 214 -17.32 14.35 13.19
N LYS A 215 -17.71 14.22 14.46
CA LYS A 215 -17.85 15.38 15.36
C LYS A 215 -16.69 15.53 16.31
N HIS A 216 -16.04 14.43 16.71
CA HIS A 216 -14.90 14.51 17.61
C HIS A 216 -13.58 14.54 16.83
N ILE A 217 -13.21 13.48 16.13
CA ILE A 217 -11.91 13.39 15.46
C ILE A 217 -11.79 14.47 14.38
N LEU A 218 -12.73 14.50 13.44
CA LEU A 218 -12.67 15.44 12.31
C LEU A 218 -12.67 16.90 12.77
N SER A 219 -13.56 17.28 13.70
CA SER A 219 -13.60 18.65 14.24
C SER A 219 -12.29 18.99 14.96
N PHE A 220 -11.83 18.14 15.88
CA PHE A 220 -10.63 18.40 16.67
C PHE A 220 -9.40 18.67 15.79
N TRP A 221 -9.15 17.83 14.79
CA TRP A 221 -8.01 18.02 13.88
C TRP A 221 -8.20 19.21 12.94
N THR A 222 -9.43 19.51 12.55
CA THR A 222 -9.76 20.71 11.76
C THR A 222 -9.51 21.98 12.57
N ASP A 223 -9.90 21.99 13.84
CA ASP A 223 -9.79 23.13 14.74
C ASP A 223 -8.32 23.42 15.07
N ILE A 224 -7.50 22.38 15.26
CA ILE A 224 -6.04 22.52 15.48
C ILE A 224 -5.37 23.28 14.33
N VAL A 225 -5.78 23.04 13.08
CA VAL A 225 -5.21 23.71 11.91
C VAL A 225 -6.03 24.95 11.47
N GLY A 226 -6.92 25.44 12.33
CA GLY A 226 -7.72 26.64 12.10
C GLY A 226 -8.66 26.54 10.88
N GLY A 227 -9.12 25.33 10.53
CA GLY A 227 -9.99 25.08 9.38
C GLY A 227 -9.30 25.20 8.01
N LYS A 228 -7.99 25.46 7.96
CA LYS A 228 -7.25 25.65 6.71
C LYS A 228 -6.96 24.30 6.04
N ARG A 229 -7.66 24.03 4.93
CA ARG A 229 -7.51 22.77 4.16
C ARG A 229 -6.07 22.50 3.71
N GLU A 230 -5.32 23.53 3.33
CA GLU A 230 -3.92 23.42 2.92
C GLU A 230 -3.00 22.91 4.04
N LEU A 231 -3.38 23.11 5.30
CA LEU A 231 -2.63 22.66 6.47
C LEU A 231 -2.97 21.24 6.90
N MET A 232 -4.16 20.75 6.56
CA MET A 232 -4.63 19.41 6.94
C MET A 232 -3.68 18.30 6.44
N ARG A 233 -3.14 18.44 5.22
CA ARG A 233 -2.17 17.49 4.64
C ARG A 233 -0.84 17.43 5.41
N HIS A 234 -0.53 18.46 6.19
CA HIS A 234 0.71 18.55 6.98
C HIS A 234 0.58 17.90 8.36
N VAL A 235 -0.62 17.42 8.73
CA VAL A 235 -0.85 16.56 9.90
C VAL A 235 -0.28 15.17 9.59
N ASN A 236 0.98 14.96 9.95
CA ASN A 236 1.69 13.70 9.76
C ASN A 236 1.68 12.83 11.03
N LEU A 237 2.22 11.61 10.93
CA LEU A 237 2.28 10.66 12.05
C LEU A 237 2.92 11.25 13.30
N VAL A 238 4.10 11.88 13.15
CA VAL A 238 4.84 12.49 14.26
C VAL A 238 4.00 13.54 14.97
N THR A 239 3.22 14.32 14.22
CA THR A 239 2.30 15.32 14.77
C THR A 239 1.15 14.68 15.53
N VAL A 240 0.56 13.62 14.97
CA VAL A 240 -0.54 12.89 15.64
C VAL A 240 -0.06 12.23 16.93
N GLU A 241 1.05 11.51 16.90
CA GLU A 241 1.65 10.90 18.10
C GLU A 241 2.09 11.93 19.13
N GLY A 242 2.60 13.07 18.65
CA GLY A 242 3.00 14.18 19.49
C GLY A 242 1.83 14.84 20.22
N LEU A 243 0.66 14.96 19.60
CA LEU A 243 -0.48 15.69 20.16
C LEU A 243 -1.52 14.78 20.82
N GLN A 244 -1.67 13.54 20.38
CA GLN A 244 -2.66 12.63 20.95
C GLN A 244 -2.41 12.37 22.43
N LEU A 245 -3.49 12.13 23.18
CA LEU A 245 -3.46 11.87 24.63
C LEU A 245 -2.87 13.00 25.49
N ARG A 246 -2.73 14.22 24.94
CA ARG A 246 -2.30 15.41 25.69
C ARG A 246 -3.45 16.39 25.88
N ALA A 247 -3.45 17.05 27.02
CA ALA A 247 -4.44 18.07 27.38
C ALA A 247 -3.74 19.36 27.81
N PRO A 248 -3.07 20.09 26.89
CA PRO A 248 -2.27 21.27 27.23
C PRO A 248 -3.11 22.41 27.84
N GLY A 249 -4.42 22.49 27.52
CA GLY A 249 -5.32 23.46 28.12
C GLY A 249 -5.68 23.19 29.60
N SER A 250 -5.42 21.98 30.10
CA SER A 250 -5.76 21.58 31.48
C SER A 250 -4.55 21.12 32.30
N SER A 251 -3.39 20.91 31.67
CA SER A 251 -2.15 20.45 32.32
C SER A 251 -0.97 21.26 31.80
N SER A 252 -0.33 21.99 32.72
CA SER A 252 0.90 22.74 32.46
C SER A 252 2.03 21.84 31.96
N ASP A 253 2.12 20.61 32.47
CA ASP A 253 3.16 19.66 32.09
C ASP A 253 3.01 19.21 30.64
N ASN A 254 1.77 18.98 30.19
CA ASN A 254 1.47 18.70 28.79
C ASN A 254 1.76 19.90 27.88
N LEU A 255 1.51 21.12 28.35
CA LEU A 255 1.82 22.35 27.61
C LEU A 255 3.33 22.48 27.41
N LEU A 256 4.12 22.41 28.48
CA LEU A 256 5.59 22.48 28.42
C LEU A 256 6.18 21.38 27.54
N ALA A 257 5.62 20.17 27.60
CA ALA A 257 6.06 19.05 26.77
C ALA A 257 5.78 19.25 25.27
N LEU A 258 4.89 20.19 24.89
CA LEU A 258 4.60 20.55 23.51
C LEU A 258 5.38 21.78 23.03
N GLU A 259 5.72 22.71 23.92
CA GLU A 259 6.48 23.93 23.58
C GLU A 259 7.81 23.63 22.90
N GLU A 260 8.58 22.65 23.42
CA GLU A 260 9.87 22.26 22.85
C GLU A 260 9.73 21.66 21.43
N PRO A 261 8.84 20.67 21.19
CA PRO A 261 8.57 20.18 19.84
C PRO A 261 8.09 21.25 18.84
N PHE A 262 7.29 22.23 19.27
CA PHE A 262 6.86 23.35 18.42
C PHE A 262 8.03 24.28 18.08
N ARG A 263 8.88 24.63 19.07
CA ARG A 263 10.07 25.47 18.88
C ARG A 263 11.11 24.82 17.97
N GLN A 264 11.27 23.51 18.06
CA GLN A 264 12.22 22.73 17.25
C GLN A 264 11.68 22.33 15.87
N GLU A 265 10.50 22.84 15.49
CA GLU A 265 9.83 22.55 14.22
C GLU A 265 9.53 21.05 13.97
N LYS A 266 9.44 20.26 15.04
CA LYS A 266 9.21 18.81 14.96
C LYS A 266 7.74 18.47 14.70
N LEU A 267 6.82 19.27 15.24
CA LEU A 267 5.40 19.16 14.95
C LEU A 267 5.07 19.99 13.71
N PHE A 268 4.18 19.46 12.86
CA PHE A 268 3.85 20.07 11.56
C PHE A 268 5.07 20.47 10.72
N PRO A 269 6.02 19.56 10.44
CA PRO A 269 7.26 19.90 9.73
C PRO A 269 7.03 20.39 8.29
N GLY A 270 5.83 20.16 7.73
CA GLY A 270 5.44 20.66 6.42
C GLY A 270 5.00 22.13 6.40
N ILE A 271 4.71 22.73 7.56
CA ILE A 271 4.30 24.14 7.67
C ILE A 271 5.56 24.99 7.85
N LYS A 272 5.91 25.75 6.80
CA LYS A 272 7.11 26.61 6.78
C LYS A 272 6.83 28.08 7.04
N ASP A 273 5.57 28.50 6.93
CA ASP A 273 5.17 29.87 7.22
C ASP A 273 5.06 30.07 8.74
N GLN A 274 5.90 30.95 9.28
CA GLN A 274 5.95 31.24 10.72
C GLN A 274 4.65 31.87 11.25
N THR A 275 3.85 32.50 10.38
CA THR A 275 2.56 33.08 10.78
C THR A 275 1.45 32.03 10.91
N GLU A 276 1.66 30.85 10.33
CA GLU A 276 0.73 29.72 10.41
C GLU A 276 1.11 28.69 11.48
N ARG A 277 2.29 28.83 12.09
CA ARG A 277 2.79 27.99 13.20
C ARG A 277 2.40 28.57 14.56
#